data_AF-A0A9D1KY43-F1
#
_entry.id   AF-A0A9D1KY43-F1
#
_cell.length_a   1.000
_cell.length_b   1.000
_cell.length_c   1.000
_cell.angle_alpha   90.00
_cell.angle_beta   90.00
_cell.angle_gamma   90.00
#
_symmetry.space_group_name_H-M   'P 1'
#
loop_
_entity.id
_entity.type
_entity.pdbx_description
1 polymer ?
#
loop_
_entity_poly.entity_id
_entity_poly.type
_entity_poly.pdbx_seq_one_letter_code
_entity_poly.pdbx_strand_id
1 'polypeptide(L)'
;MCELKERVVFLQGLAKGMELDEDSKEGKLISSMLDIMADMADALGEMSEDLDEVYDYVDELDEDLSEVEDEVFGEDECDCGCDDDCCCDDDECDCDDDDYVEVTCPNCHETVCFSSDILDADEPIEVVCPVCDAAVFSNDADNVEVEGEKADGNKED
;
A
#
# COMPACT_ATOMS: atom_id res chain seq x y z
N MET A 1 15.52 18.65 -22.05
CA MET A 1 16.87 18.76 -21.42
C MET A 1 17.98 19.34 -22.32
N CYS A 2 17.71 19.71 -23.59
CA CYS A 2 18.70 20.36 -24.46
C CYS A 2 19.25 21.70 -23.90
N GLU A 3 18.46 22.42 -23.10
CA GLU A 3 18.84 23.73 -22.56
C GLU A 3 20.06 23.70 -21.63
N LEU A 4 20.24 22.63 -20.84
CA LEU A 4 21.41 22.51 -19.95
C LEU A 4 22.69 22.33 -20.77
N LYS A 5 22.64 21.42 -21.76
CA LYS A 5 23.75 21.17 -22.69
C LYS A 5 24.09 22.42 -23.50
N GLU A 6 23.10 23.15 -24.00
CA GLU A 6 23.30 24.44 -24.70
C GLU A 6 23.99 25.47 -23.82
N ARG A 7 23.61 25.57 -22.54
CA ARG A 7 24.24 26.49 -21.58
C ARG A 7 25.67 26.09 -21.26
N VAL A 8 25.98 24.79 -21.15
CA VAL A 8 27.35 24.31 -20.95
C VAL A 8 28.22 24.60 -22.18
N VAL A 9 27.69 24.35 -23.39
CA VAL A 9 28.37 24.66 -24.65
C VAL A 9 28.62 26.17 -24.79
N PHE A 10 27.65 26.99 -24.39
CA PHE A 10 27.82 28.45 -24.34
C PHE A 10 28.94 28.88 -23.39
N LEU A 11 29.03 28.27 -22.20
CA LEU A 11 30.11 28.52 -21.24
C LEU A 11 31.48 28.09 -21.78
N GLN A 12 31.57 26.94 -22.45
CA GLN A 12 32.78 26.49 -23.14
C GLN A 12 33.20 27.48 -24.24
N GLY A 13 32.23 28.01 -25.00
CA GLY A 13 32.48 29.04 -26.01
C GLY A 13 32.99 30.35 -25.40
N LEU A 14 32.40 30.79 -24.30
CA LEU A 14 32.87 31.96 -23.54
C LEU A 14 34.30 31.76 -23.02
N ALA A 15 34.60 30.60 -22.44
CA ALA A 15 35.93 30.28 -21.92
C ALA A 15 37.01 30.36 -23.01
N LYS A 16 36.71 29.86 -24.22
CA LYS A 16 37.59 30.00 -25.40
C LYS A 16 37.75 31.46 -25.85
N GLY A 17 36.69 32.27 -25.75
CA GLY A 17 36.70 33.69 -26.12
C GLY A 17 37.42 34.60 -25.12
N MET A 18 37.63 34.16 -23.88
CA MET A 18 38.33 34.92 -22.85
C MET A 18 39.87 34.82 -22.94
N GLU A 19 40.40 34.09 -23.93
CA GLU A 19 41.85 33.85 -24.11
C GLU A 19 42.51 33.33 -22.81
N LEU A 20 41.82 32.43 -22.11
CA LEU A 20 42.38 31.78 -20.92
C LEU A 20 43.66 31.04 -21.31
N ASP A 21 44.72 31.26 -20.53
CA ASP A 21 45.96 30.50 -20.68
C ASP A 21 45.68 29.06 -20.21
N GLU A 22 45.42 28.17 -21.17
CA GLU A 22 45.15 26.75 -20.92
C GLU A 22 46.31 26.03 -20.22
N ASP A 23 47.51 26.61 -20.21
CA ASP A 23 48.66 26.07 -19.51
C ASP A 23 48.78 26.53 -18.06
N SER A 24 48.07 27.59 -17.68
CA SER A 24 47.98 28.07 -16.30
C SER A 24 47.23 27.07 -15.40
N LYS A 25 47.48 27.14 -14.09
CA LYS A 25 46.80 26.25 -13.11
C LYS A 25 45.30 26.53 -13.10
N GLU A 26 44.94 27.79 -13.24
CA GLU A 26 43.59 28.32 -13.27
C GLU A 26 42.87 27.89 -14.56
N GLY A 27 43.54 27.98 -15.72
CA GLY A 27 42.99 27.53 -17.01
C GLY A 27 42.71 26.03 -17.04
N LYS A 28 43.64 25.21 -16.52
CA LYS A 28 43.44 23.75 -16.39
C LYS A 28 42.26 23.40 -15.49
N LEU A 29 42.12 24.11 -14.37
CA LEU A 29 41.00 23.92 -13.45
C LEU A 29 39.66 24.28 -14.11
N ILE A 30 39.57 25.44 -14.77
CA ILE A 30 38.34 25.89 -15.44
C ILE A 30 37.97 24.94 -16.58
N SER A 31 38.93 24.50 -17.39
CA SER A 31 38.68 23.51 -18.44
C SER A 31 38.12 22.22 -17.85
N SER A 32 38.76 21.68 -16.81
CA SER A 32 38.30 20.45 -16.16
C SER A 32 36.90 20.60 -15.57
N MET A 33 36.56 21.77 -15.02
CA MET A 33 35.21 22.05 -14.52
C MET A 33 34.17 22.07 -15.65
N LEU A 34 34.52 22.66 -16.79
CA LEU A 34 33.62 22.73 -17.95
C LEU A 34 33.42 21.36 -18.62
N ASP A 35 34.44 20.51 -18.61
CA ASP A 35 34.35 19.13 -19.10
C ASP A 35 33.42 18.31 -18.20
N ILE A 36 33.60 18.37 -16.88
CA ILE A 36 32.70 17.70 -15.92
C ILE A 36 31.26 18.21 -16.07
N MET A 37 31.05 19.51 -16.27
CA MET A 37 29.71 20.06 -16.50
C MET A 37 29.09 19.53 -17.79
N ALA A 38 29.88 19.24 -18.83
CA ALA A 38 29.39 18.65 -20.07
C ALA A 38 29.00 17.18 -19.84
N ASP A 39 29.85 16.41 -19.17
CA ASP A 39 29.57 15.02 -18.81
C ASP A 39 28.31 14.91 -17.93
N MET A 40 28.13 15.83 -16.96
CA MET A 40 26.93 15.90 -16.14
C MET A 40 25.68 16.24 -16.97
N ALA A 41 25.80 17.14 -17.95
CA ALA A 41 24.68 17.49 -18.81
C ALA A 41 24.28 16.34 -19.73
N ASP A 42 25.24 15.54 -20.19
CA ASP A 42 24.99 14.33 -20.99
C ASP A 42 24.35 13.23 -20.14
N ALA A 43 24.91 12.92 -18.96
CA ALA A 43 24.34 11.92 -18.05
C ALA A 43 22.93 12.27 -17.57
N LEU A 44 22.64 13.56 -17.34
CA LEU A 44 21.27 14.01 -17.03
C LEU A 44 20.33 13.88 -18.23
N GLY A 45 20.84 14.05 -19.45
CA GLY A 45 20.08 13.81 -20.67
C GLY A 45 19.69 12.35 -20.82
N GLU A 46 20.65 11.43 -20.68
CA GLU A 46 20.40 9.98 -20.69
C GLU A 46 19.40 9.58 -19.61
N MET A 47 19.57 10.08 -18.39
CA MET A 47 18.63 9.81 -17.28
C MET A 47 17.21 10.34 -17.55
N SER A 48 17.06 11.40 -18.33
CA SER A 48 15.73 11.87 -18.78
C SER A 48 15.06 10.89 -19.71
N GLU A 49 15.83 10.36 -20.65
CA GLU A 49 15.34 9.44 -21.68
C GLU A 49 14.91 8.13 -21.00
N ASP A 50 15.73 7.63 -20.07
CA ASP A 50 15.38 6.48 -19.23
C ASP A 50 14.12 6.76 -18.39
N LEU A 51 13.96 7.96 -17.86
CA LEU A 51 12.77 8.34 -17.07
C LEU A 51 11.51 8.38 -17.95
N ASP A 52 11.62 8.94 -19.16
CA ASP A 52 10.52 8.98 -20.12
C ASP A 52 10.11 7.54 -20.51
N GLU A 53 11.07 6.63 -20.76
CA GLU A 53 10.78 5.21 -21.01
C GLU A 53 10.08 4.54 -19.82
N VAL A 54 10.53 4.84 -18.59
CA VAL A 54 9.86 4.31 -17.38
C VAL A 54 8.43 4.84 -17.25
N TYR A 55 8.16 6.10 -17.61
CA TYR A 55 6.79 6.63 -17.61
C TYR A 55 5.91 5.86 -18.59
N ASP A 56 6.40 5.61 -19.81
CA ASP A 56 5.66 4.80 -20.80
C ASP A 56 5.34 3.40 -20.26
N TYR A 57 6.30 2.74 -19.60
CA TYR A 57 6.06 1.44 -18.95
C TYR A 57 5.04 1.52 -17.80
N VAL A 58 5.05 2.60 -17.02
CA VAL A 58 4.09 2.77 -15.92
C VAL A 58 2.68 2.96 -16.47
N ASP A 59 2.53 3.72 -17.55
CA ASP A 59 1.25 3.90 -18.22
C ASP A 59 0.73 2.57 -18.80
N GLU A 60 1.61 1.73 -19.39
CA GLU A 60 1.25 0.38 -19.85
C GLU A 60 0.82 -0.53 -18.70
N LEU A 61 1.52 -0.47 -17.56
CA LEU A 61 1.14 -1.23 -16.36
C LEU A 61 -0.19 -0.76 -15.77
N ASP A 62 -0.51 0.53 -15.84
CA ASP A 62 -1.79 1.08 -15.38
C ASP A 62 -2.94 0.56 -16.24
N GLU A 63 -2.77 0.54 -17.57
CA GLU A 63 -3.74 -0.04 -18.51
C GLU A 63 -3.92 -1.55 -18.26
N ASP A 64 -2.83 -2.30 -18.15
CA ASP A 64 -2.88 -3.74 -17.82
C ASP A 64 -3.59 -4.02 -16.49
N LEU A 65 -3.34 -3.20 -15.46
CA LEU A 65 -4.00 -3.35 -14.16
C LEU A 65 -5.49 -3.00 -14.24
N SER A 66 -5.86 -2.00 -15.03
CA SER A 66 -7.27 -1.67 -15.29
C SER A 66 -8.00 -2.83 -15.94
N GLU A 67 -7.39 -3.51 -16.92
CA GLU A 67 -7.99 -4.70 -17.54
C GLU A 67 -8.17 -5.85 -16.53
N VAL A 68 -7.23 -6.03 -15.61
CA VAL A 68 -7.34 -7.03 -14.53
C VAL A 68 -8.43 -6.63 -13.53
N GLU A 69 -8.55 -5.36 -13.18
CA GLU A 69 -9.63 -4.86 -12.32
C GLU A 69 -10.99 -5.13 -12.96
N ASP A 70 -11.14 -4.86 -14.26
CA ASP A 70 -12.37 -5.13 -14.99
C ASP A 70 -12.70 -6.64 -15.05
N GLU A 71 -11.71 -7.52 -15.25
CA GLU A 71 -11.93 -8.97 -15.28
C GLU A 71 -12.27 -9.55 -13.89
N VAL A 72 -11.70 -9.00 -12.82
CA VAL A 72 -11.87 -9.53 -11.45
C VAL A 72 -13.06 -8.90 -10.73
N PHE A 73 -13.31 -7.60 -10.95
CA PHE A 73 -14.31 -6.81 -10.23
C PHE A 73 -15.34 -6.14 -11.17
N GLY A 74 -15.08 -6.04 -12.48
CA GLY A 74 -15.96 -5.36 -13.44
C GLY A 74 -17.21 -6.13 -13.86
N GLU A 75 -17.33 -7.43 -13.53
CA GLU A 75 -18.59 -8.18 -13.64
C GLU A 75 -19.48 -8.08 -12.38
N ASP A 76 -18.96 -7.51 -11.29
CA ASP A 76 -19.67 -7.25 -10.02
C ASP A 76 -20.00 -5.76 -9.84
N GLU A 77 -20.29 -5.03 -10.93
CA GLU A 77 -21.28 -3.96 -10.83
C GLU A 77 -22.56 -4.63 -10.34
N CYS A 78 -22.78 -4.58 -9.01
CA CYS A 78 -23.98 -5.05 -8.38
C CYS A 78 -25.19 -4.71 -9.28
N ASP A 79 -26.00 -5.71 -9.63
CA ASP A 79 -27.31 -5.55 -10.30
C ASP A 79 -28.29 -4.64 -9.50
N CYS A 80 -27.82 -4.02 -8.42
CA CYS A 80 -28.49 -2.98 -7.68
C CYS A 80 -28.33 -1.56 -8.26
N GLY A 81 -27.76 -1.34 -9.45
CA GLY A 81 -27.99 -0.12 -10.24
C GLY A 81 -27.85 1.23 -9.51
N CYS A 82 -26.92 1.36 -8.56
CA CYS A 82 -26.63 2.61 -7.87
C CYS A 82 -25.37 3.25 -8.45
N ASP A 83 -25.59 4.12 -9.45
CA ASP A 83 -24.63 5.10 -9.96
C ASP A 83 -24.50 6.25 -8.94
N ASP A 84 -23.27 6.50 -8.50
CA ASP A 84 -22.80 7.72 -7.82
C ASP A 84 -23.40 8.03 -6.42
N ASP A 85 -22.53 8.05 -5.41
CA ASP A 85 -22.75 8.75 -4.12
C ASP A 85 -23.80 8.17 -3.13
N CYS A 86 -23.92 6.84 -3.02
CA CYS A 86 -24.71 6.24 -1.92
C CYS A 86 -23.84 6.03 -0.68
N CYS A 87 -23.88 7.02 0.20
CA CYS A 87 -23.43 6.98 1.59
C CYS A 87 -23.59 5.58 2.22
N CYS A 88 -22.49 4.96 2.62
CA CYS A 88 -22.46 3.95 3.69
C CYS A 88 -22.78 4.63 5.05
N ASP A 89 -23.96 5.23 5.14
CA ASP A 89 -24.56 5.75 6.37
C ASP A 89 -26.06 5.40 6.33
N ASP A 90 -26.37 4.12 6.12
CA ASP A 90 -27.59 3.51 6.64
C ASP A 90 -27.36 2.00 6.79
N ASP A 91 -27.93 1.45 7.85
CA ASP A 91 -27.69 0.12 8.44
C ASP A 91 -28.17 -1.07 7.58
N GLU A 92 -27.94 -1.11 6.26
CA GLU A 92 -28.40 -2.22 5.39
C GLU A 92 -27.45 -2.49 4.18
N CYS A 93 -26.14 -2.59 4.41
CA CYS A 93 -25.26 -3.27 3.44
C CYS A 93 -25.41 -4.78 3.67
N ASP A 94 -26.42 -5.35 3.03
CA ASP A 94 -26.76 -6.78 2.99
C ASP A 94 -25.75 -7.55 2.10
N CYS A 95 -24.45 -7.39 2.42
CA CYS A 95 -23.37 -8.18 1.85
C CYS A 95 -23.23 -9.47 2.67
N ASP A 96 -24.24 -10.34 2.68
CA ASP A 96 -24.18 -11.76 3.11
C ASP A 96 -23.15 -12.05 4.25
N ASP A 97 -23.22 -11.28 5.34
CA ASP A 97 -22.43 -11.51 6.57
C ASP A 97 -23.17 -12.49 7.51
N ASP A 98 -24.28 -13.09 7.05
CA ASP A 98 -25.12 -14.02 7.82
C ASP A 98 -24.47 -15.41 8.01
N ASP A 99 -23.39 -15.71 7.29
CA ASP A 99 -22.72 -17.03 7.33
C ASP A 99 -21.49 -17.10 8.24
N TYR A 100 -21.06 -15.98 8.86
CA TYR A 100 -19.86 -15.94 9.71
C TYR A 100 -20.13 -15.30 11.08
N VAL A 101 -19.37 -15.77 12.08
CA VAL A 101 -19.46 -15.34 13.48
C VAL A 101 -18.08 -14.88 13.92
N GLU A 102 -18.01 -13.67 14.47
CA GLU A 102 -16.78 -13.11 15.02
C GLU A 102 -16.74 -13.25 16.55
N VAL A 103 -15.65 -13.83 17.06
CA VAL A 103 -15.42 -13.95 18.50
C VAL A 103 -14.01 -13.48 18.84
N THR A 104 -13.92 -12.61 19.85
CA THR A 104 -12.63 -12.16 20.37
C THR A 104 -12.00 -13.21 21.27
N CYS A 105 -10.76 -13.62 20.97
CA CYS A 105 -10.02 -14.57 21.79
C CYS A 105 -9.76 -13.99 23.21
N PRO A 106 -10.10 -14.72 24.30
CA PRO A 106 -9.92 -14.23 25.67
C PRO A 106 -8.44 -14.17 26.11
N ASN A 107 -7.54 -14.86 25.43
CA ASN A 107 -6.12 -14.97 25.83
C ASN A 107 -5.21 -13.95 25.11
N CYS A 108 -5.44 -13.70 23.83
CA CYS A 108 -4.61 -12.80 23.02
C CYS A 108 -5.34 -11.58 22.45
N HIS A 109 -6.66 -11.50 22.65
CA HIS A 109 -7.53 -10.42 22.15
C HIS A 109 -7.58 -10.27 20.62
N GLU A 110 -7.13 -11.29 19.88
CA GLU A 110 -7.31 -11.36 18.44
C GLU A 110 -8.76 -11.75 18.08
N THR A 111 -9.32 -11.15 17.04
CA THR A 111 -10.64 -11.52 16.51
C THR A 111 -10.51 -12.79 15.69
N VAL A 112 -11.33 -13.79 16.00
CA VAL A 112 -11.41 -15.07 15.28
C VAL A 112 -12.76 -15.14 14.59
N CYS A 113 -12.75 -15.34 13.27
CA CYS A 113 -13.95 -15.44 12.44
C CYS A 113 -14.13 -16.89 11.99
N PHE A 114 -15.33 -17.45 12.18
CA PHE A 114 -15.65 -18.82 11.78
C PHE A 114 -17.11 -18.93 11.32
N SER A 115 -17.47 -19.95 10.54
CA SER A 115 -18.81 -20.07 9.95
C SER A 115 -19.90 -20.29 11.00
N SER A 116 -21.07 -19.68 10.82
CA SER A 116 -22.26 -19.81 11.66
C SER A 116 -22.78 -21.25 11.74
N ASP A 117 -22.53 -22.07 10.72
CA ASP A 117 -22.82 -23.52 10.70
C ASP A 117 -22.22 -24.28 11.89
N ILE A 118 -21.12 -23.79 12.46
CA ILE A 118 -20.44 -24.41 13.61
C ILE A 118 -21.27 -24.25 14.89
N LEU A 119 -22.12 -23.23 14.99
CA LEU A 119 -23.01 -23.02 16.13
C LEU A 119 -24.16 -24.05 16.16
N ASP A 120 -24.63 -24.47 14.99
CA ASP A 120 -25.77 -25.38 14.83
C ASP A 120 -25.36 -26.82 14.47
N ALA A 121 -24.06 -27.11 14.47
CA ALA A 121 -23.53 -28.43 14.13
C ALA A 121 -24.00 -29.51 15.15
N ASP A 122 -24.57 -30.60 14.64
CA ASP A 122 -24.97 -31.78 15.44
C ASP A 122 -23.77 -32.52 16.06
N GLU A 123 -22.55 -32.29 15.55
CA GLU A 123 -21.30 -32.87 16.04
C GLU A 123 -20.51 -31.88 16.90
N PRO A 124 -19.77 -32.35 17.93
CA PRO A 124 -18.96 -31.50 18.78
C PRO A 124 -17.79 -30.90 17.99
N ILE A 125 -17.79 -29.57 17.86
CA ILE A 125 -16.75 -28.79 17.18
C ILE A 125 -16.19 -27.76 18.16
N GLU A 126 -14.86 -27.68 18.20
CA GLU A 126 -14.11 -26.67 18.97
C GLU A 126 -13.38 -25.74 17.99
N VAL A 127 -13.56 -24.43 18.19
CA VAL A 127 -12.86 -23.39 17.45
C VAL A 127 -11.67 -22.92 18.28
N VAL A 128 -10.47 -23.02 17.72
CA VAL A 128 -9.22 -22.61 18.36
C VAL A 128 -8.67 -21.32 17.74
N CYS A 129 -8.07 -20.47 18.57
CA CYS A 129 -7.44 -19.24 18.12
C CYS A 129 -6.15 -19.55 17.32
N PRO A 130 -5.97 -19.00 16.11
CA PRO A 130 -4.79 -19.26 15.28
C PRO A 130 -3.50 -18.64 15.84
N VAL A 131 -3.60 -17.71 16.79
CA VAL A 131 -2.45 -16.98 17.36
C VAL A 131 -1.91 -17.65 18.62
N CYS A 132 -2.79 -18.22 19.47
CA CYS A 132 -2.39 -18.71 20.79
C CYS A 132 -2.90 -20.11 21.13
N ASP A 133 -3.52 -20.80 20.18
CA ASP A 133 -4.06 -22.17 20.30
C ASP A 133 -5.08 -22.34 21.45
N ALA A 134 -5.62 -21.24 22.00
CA ALA A 134 -6.64 -21.29 23.03
C ALA A 134 -8.02 -21.53 22.40
N ALA A 135 -8.86 -22.33 23.06
CA ALA A 135 -10.26 -22.53 22.69
C ALA A 135 -11.03 -21.21 22.79
N VAL A 136 -11.73 -20.84 21.71
CA VAL A 136 -12.53 -19.62 21.60
C VAL A 136 -14.02 -19.94 21.61
N PHE A 137 -14.42 -21.08 21.06
CA PHE A 137 -15.81 -21.57 21.07
C PHE A 137 -15.86 -23.11 21.09
N SER A 138 -16.89 -23.68 21.71
CA SER A 138 -17.20 -25.11 21.65
C SER A 138 -18.71 -25.32 21.66
N ASN A 139 -19.23 -26.16 20.75
CA ASN A 139 -20.66 -26.45 20.66
C ASN A 139 -21.14 -27.61 21.55
N ASP A 140 -20.24 -28.19 22.35
CA ASP A 140 -20.64 -29.22 23.31
C ASP A 140 -21.53 -28.61 24.41
N ALA A 141 -22.77 -29.07 24.48
CA ALA A 141 -23.79 -28.64 25.45
C ALA A 141 -23.52 -29.11 26.91
N ASP A 142 -22.27 -29.03 27.36
CA ASP A 142 -21.85 -29.27 28.74
C ASP A 142 -21.07 -28.05 29.29
N ASN A 143 -21.80 -27.21 30.04
CA ASN A 143 -21.34 -26.16 30.96
C ASN A 143 -19.84 -26.12 31.32
N VAL A 144 -19.18 -25.00 31.04
CA VAL A 144 -18.10 -24.51 31.93
C VAL A 144 -18.70 -23.42 32.82
N GLU A 145 -19.11 -23.81 34.03
CA GLU A 145 -19.34 -22.88 35.13
C GLU A 145 -18.04 -22.14 35.45
N VAL A 146 -17.93 -20.86 35.10
CA VAL A 146 -16.90 -19.99 35.66
C VAL A 146 -17.45 -19.40 36.95
N GLU A 147 -17.06 -19.99 38.08
CA GLU A 147 -17.33 -19.45 39.41
C GLU A 147 -16.69 -18.06 39.57
N GLY A 148 -17.49 -17.02 39.39
CA GLY A 148 -17.15 -15.64 39.76
C GLY A 148 -17.61 -15.32 41.17
N GLU A 149 -16.86 -15.72 42.20
CA GLU A 149 -17.06 -15.20 43.56
C GLU A 149 -16.49 -13.76 43.71
N LYS A 150 -17.42 -12.81 43.54
CA LYS A 150 -17.64 -11.55 44.27
C LYS A 150 -16.51 -10.49 44.34
N ALA A 151 -16.73 -9.40 43.61
CA ALA A 151 -16.32 -8.06 44.04
C ALA A 151 -17.26 -7.56 45.16
N ASP A 152 -16.71 -7.32 46.35
CA ASP A 152 -17.41 -6.71 47.48
C ASP A 152 -17.67 -5.22 47.15
N GLY A 153 -18.95 -4.87 47.05
CA GLY A 153 -19.40 -3.50 46.78
C GLY A 153 -19.31 -2.64 48.02
N ASN A 154 -18.54 -1.56 47.93
CA ASN A 154 -18.66 -0.40 48.81
C ASN A 154 -20.05 0.23 48.64
N LYS A 155 -20.85 0.30 49.71
CA LYS A 155 -21.99 1.20 49.83
C LYS A 155 -21.79 2.07 51.06
N GLU A 156 -21.74 3.38 50.79
CA GLU A 156 -21.84 4.45 51.76
C GLU A 156 -23.24 4.44 52.40
N ASP A 157 -23.28 4.45 53.74
CA ASP A 157 -24.13 5.28 54.62
C ASP A 157 -23.73 5.06 56.08
#